data_AF-A0A2T1DUJ5-F1
#
_entry.id   AF-A0A2T1DUJ5-F1
#
_cell.length_a   1.000
_cell.length_b   1.000
_cell.length_c   1.000
_cell.angle_alpha   90.00
_cell.angle_beta   90.00
_cell.angle_gamma   90.00
#
_symmetry.space_group_name_H-M   'P 1'
#
loop_
_entity.id
_entity.type
_entity.pdbx_description
1 polymer ?
#
loop_
_entity_poly.entity_id
_entity_poly.type
_entity_poly.pdbx_seq_one_letter_code
_entity_poly.pdbx_strand_id
1 'polypeptide(L)'
;MAKFLTAALYKFVELSDFADLKAPLLDCCNHNNVKGTILLAAEGINGTIAGSSEGVHAVLAFLRCDARFADLVHKESFSEKAPFYRLKVRLRREIVTMGIPDINPSLMAGKYVKPDEWNKLLDDPDVVVVDVRNNFEVSMGTFAGAINPKTKSFSDLPEWALQEATLRDKPKVAMFCTGGIRCEKSTAFLRSQGFDEVYHLEGGILKYLETVPASESRWEGECFVFDERVSVVHELKLGNYQLCRACREPISEEDQASELFVLGVSCPHCHDSKTETKKQGFSERQRQIELAKGRNQTHIGARYDVKEKVDNGI
;
A
#
# COMPACT_ATOMS: atom_id res chain seq x y z
N MET A 1 7.53 -2.33 25.50
CA MET A 1 8.02 -1.64 24.29
C MET A 1 6.90 -0.78 23.73
N ALA A 2 7.19 0.43 23.25
CA ALA A 2 6.16 1.29 22.64
C ALA A 2 5.64 0.63 21.36
N LYS A 3 4.32 0.43 21.26
CA LYS A 3 3.67 -0.05 20.04
C LYS A 3 3.26 1.15 19.20
N PHE A 4 3.64 1.15 17.93
CA PHE A 4 3.15 2.11 16.94
C PHE A 4 1.83 1.60 16.36
N LEU A 5 0.80 2.44 16.39
CA LEU A 5 -0.45 2.18 15.69
C LEU A 5 -0.28 2.63 14.24
N THR A 6 -0.66 1.78 13.29
CA THR A 6 -0.76 2.12 11.88
C THR A 6 -2.21 2.08 11.44
N ALA A 7 -2.70 3.17 10.86
CA ALA A 7 -4.03 3.26 10.27
C ALA A 7 -3.93 3.39 8.73
N ALA A 8 -4.55 2.46 8.01
CA ALA A 8 -4.79 2.57 6.57
C ALA A 8 -6.23 3.04 6.33
N LEU A 9 -6.41 4.04 5.48
CA LEU A 9 -7.70 4.69 5.24
C LEU A 9 -7.82 5.12 3.78
N TYR A 10 -9.02 5.11 3.26
CA TYR A 10 -9.36 5.79 2.03
C TYR A 10 -10.84 6.17 2.04
N LYS A 11 -11.20 7.18 1.26
CA LYS A 11 -12.58 7.47 0.93
C LYS A 11 -12.66 8.17 -0.41
N PHE A 12 -13.53 7.64 -1.28
CA PHE A 12 -13.98 8.36 -2.46
C PHE A 12 -15.11 9.30 -2.07
N VAL A 13 -14.89 10.59 -2.27
CA VAL A 13 -15.86 11.67 -2.00
C VAL A 13 -15.39 12.90 -2.77
N GLU A 14 -16.32 13.69 -3.28
CA GLU A 14 -15.99 14.90 -4.02
C GLU A 14 -15.37 15.96 -3.08
N LEU A 15 -14.15 16.39 -3.41
CA LEU A 15 -13.37 17.37 -2.67
C LEU A 15 -12.88 18.47 -3.62
N SER A 16 -13.76 19.39 -4.01
CA SER A 16 -13.40 20.51 -4.89
C SER A 16 -12.31 21.42 -4.30
N ASP A 17 -12.21 21.47 -2.97
CA ASP A 17 -11.27 22.22 -2.12
C ASP A 17 -10.11 21.35 -1.59
N PHE A 18 -9.86 20.15 -2.15
CA PHE A 18 -8.87 19.21 -1.61
C PHE A 18 -7.45 19.80 -1.41
N ALA A 19 -7.10 20.84 -2.17
CA ALA A 19 -5.84 21.55 -2.04
C ALA A 19 -5.74 22.31 -0.69
N ASP A 20 -6.85 22.88 -0.22
CA ASP A 20 -6.93 23.67 1.00
C ASP A 20 -6.87 22.78 2.25
N LEU A 21 -7.30 21.51 2.14
CA LEU A 21 -7.20 20.51 3.21
C LEU A 21 -5.75 20.13 3.56
N LYS A 22 -4.80 20.37 2.66
CA LYS A 22 -3.42 19.91 2.82
C LYS A 22 -2.70 20.53 4.01
N ALA A 23 -2.78 21.85 4.18
CA ALA A 23 -2.03 22.54 5.24
C ALA A 23 -2.57 22.19 6.65
N PRO A 24 -3.89 22.29 6.92
CA PRO A 24 -4.46 21.89 8.21
C PRO A 24 -4.18 20.42 8.57
N LEU A 25 -4.25 19.51 7.59
CA LEU A 25 -3.95 18.10 7.81
C LEU A 25 -2.47 17.84 8.11
N LEU A 26 -1.57 18.57 7.44
CA LEU A 26 -0.14 18.50 7.71
C LEU A 26 0.16 18.96 9.15
N ASP A 27 -0.46 20.06 9.57
CA ASP A 27 -0.28 20.63 10.91
C ASP A 27 -0.84 19.68 11.98
N CYS A 28 -2.03 19.13 11.78
CA CYS A 28 -2.63 18.14 12.67
C CYS A 28 -1.73 16.91 12.84
N CYS A 29 -1.22 16.34 11.73
CA CYS A 29 -0.32 15.19 11.79
C CYS A 29 0.99 15.54 12.51
N ASN A 30 1.60 16.69 12.22
CA ASN A 30 2.85 17.12 12.85
C ASN A 30 2.68 17.35 14.36
N HIS A 31 1.60 18.02 14.76
CA HIS A 31 1.28 18.28 16.17
C HIS A 31 1.13 16.97 16.96
N ASN A 32 0.54 15.95 16.35
CA ASN A 32 0.32 14.64 16.96
C ASN A 32 1.49 13.65 16.73
N ASN A 33 2.63 14.12 16.19
CA ASN A 33 3.79 13.28 15.85
C ASN A 33 3.47 12.08 14.94
N VAL A 34 2.45 12.21 14.08
CA VAL A 34 2.02 11.19 13.14
C VAL A 34 2.81 11.30 11.84
N LYS A 35 3.33 10.17 11.38
CA LYS A 35 4.07 10.03 10.12
C LYS A 35 3.28 9.17 9.15
N GLY A 36 3.64 9.16 7.88
CA GLY A 36 2.88 8.42 6.88
C GLY A 36 2.85 9.10 5.53
N THR A 37 1.98 8.59 4.67
CA THR A 37 1.64 9.23 3.41
C THR A 37 0.13 9.39 3.31
N ILE A 38 -0.32 10.60 3.00
CA ILE A 38 -1.70 10.93 2.65
C ILE A 38 -1.71 11.53 1.25
N LEU A 39 -2.61 11.04 0.41
CA LEU A 39 -2.91 11.52 -0.92
C LEU A 39 -4.28 12.20 -0.87
N LEU A 40 -4.34 13.41 -1.42
CA LEU A 40 -5.57 14.17 -1.61
C LEU A 40 -5.74 14.42 -3.11
N ALA A 41 -6.94 14.20 -3.61
CA ALA A 41 -7.34 14.53 -4.97
C ALA A 41 -8.80 15.02 -4.94
N ALA A 42 -9.27 15.58 -6.05
CA ALA A 42 -10.67 15.96 -6.19
C ALA A 42 -11.64 14.79 -5.96
N GLU A 43 -11.19 13.55 -6.21
CA GLU A 43 -11.96 12.32 -5.99
C GLU A 43 -11.91 11.77 -4.54
N GLY A 44 -11.13 12.37 -3.63
CA GLY A 44 -11.13 11.97 -2.22
C GLY A 44 -9.77 11.94 -1.53
N ILE A 45 -9.64 11.02 -0.57
CA ILE A 45 -8.47 10.82 0.29
C ILE A 45 -8.02 9.36 0.32
N ASN A 46 -6.70 9.12 0.35
CA ASN A 46 -6.10 7.81 0.61
C ASN A 46 -4.85 7.99 1.46
N GLY A 47 -4.64 7.15 2.48
CA GLY A 47 -3.43 7.25 3.27
C GLY A 47 -3.15 6.05 4.15
N THR A 48 -1.88 5.98 4.54
CA THR A 48 -1.41 5.13 5.62
C THR A 48 -0.59 5.99 6.55
N ILE A 49 -1.03 6.08 7.80
CA ILE A 49 -0.42 6.90 8.85
C ILE A 49 -0.06 6.05 10.06
N ALA A 50 0.97 6.46 10.80
CA ALA A 50 1.37 5.78 12.02
C ALA A 50 1.96 6.73 13.06
N GLY A 51 1.78 6.38 14.33
CA GLY A 51 2.19 7.15 15.50
C GLY A 51 1.85 6.42 16.79
N SER A 52 1.72 7.16 17.90
CA SER A 52 1.03 6.61 19.08
C SER A 52 -0.45 6.41 18.78
N SER A 53 -1.13 5.54 19.53
CA SER A 53 -2.57 5.32 19.37
C SER A 53 -3.33 6.63 19.49
N GLU A 54 -3.02 7.42 20.52
CA GLU A 54 -3.65 8.72 20.78
C GLU A 54 -3.44 9.70 19.61
N GLY A 55 -2.21 9.77 19.07
CA GLY A 55 -1.90 10.67 17.96
C GLY A 55 -2.59 10.29 16.66
N VAL A 56 -2.63 8.99 16.33
CA VAL A 56 -3.33 8.49 15.14
C VAL A 56 -4.84 8.70 15.28
N HIS A 57 -5.42 8.38 16.43
CA HIS A 57 -6.85 8.61 16.68
C HIS A 57 -7.21 10.10 16.65
N ALA A 58 -6.33 11.00 17.11
CA ALA A 58 -6.53 12.43 16.99
C ALA A 58 -6.58 12.91 15.53
N VAL A 59 -5.69 12.39 14.67
CA VAL A 59 -5.72 12.71 13.22
C VAL A 59 -6.99 12.17 12.56
N LEU A 60 -7.41 10.95 12.91
CA LEU A 60 -8.66 10.37 12.40
C LEU A 60 -9.89 11.15 12.86
N ALA A 61 -9.91 11.60 14.11
CA ALA A 61 -10.97 12.45 14.63
C ALA A 61 -11.01 13.81 13.91
N PHE A 62 -9.85 14.43 13.67
CA PHE A 62 -9.74 15.66 12.89
C PHE A 62 -10.31 15.51 11.49
N LEU A 63 -9.99 14.41 10.79
CA LEU A 63 -10.58 14.12 9.47
C LEU A 63 -12.11 14.02 9.57
N ARG A 64 -12.63 13.28 10.56
CA ARG A 64 -14.08 13.09 10.76
C ARG A 64 -14.85 14.35 11.19
N CYS A 65 -14.17 15.43 11.59
CA CYS A 65 -14.82 16.72 11.80
C CYS A 65 -15.33 17.34 10.51
N ASP A 66 -14.74 17.00 9.36
CA ASP A 66 -15.32 17.32 8.06
C ASP A 66 -16.47 16.36 7.77
N ALA A 67 -17.68 16.90 7.52
CA ALA A 67 -18.88 16.10 7.26
C ALA A 67 -18.70 15.10 6.10
N ARG A 68 -17.83 15.42 5.14
CA ARG A 68 -17.50 14.56 4.00
C ARG A 68 -16.71 13.31 4.39
N PHE A 69 -16.08 13.30 5.56
CA PHE A 69 -15.31 12.18 6.10
C PHE A 69 -15.90 11.63 7.41
N ALA A 70 -17.10 12.02 7.83
CA ALA A 70 -17.67 11.63 9.13
C ALA A 70 -17.74 10.09 9.33
N ASP A 71 -18.05 9.36 8.26
CA ASP A 71 -18.13 7.91 8.12
C ASP A 71 -16.84 7.28 7.52
N LEU A 72 -15.72 8.01 7.50
CA LEU A 72 -14.43 7.46 7.06
C LEU A 72 -14.08 6.21 7.86
N VAL A 73 -13.97 5.08 7.18
CA VAL A 73 -13.52 3.82 7.73
C VAL A 73 -11.99 3.72 7.62
N HIS A 74 -11.36 3.16 8.65
CA HIS A 74 -9.92 2.88 8.67
C HIS A 74 -9.67 1.48 9.22
N LYS A 75 -8.46 0.96 8.95
CA LYS A 75 -7.99 -0.35 9.44
C LYS A 75 -6.74 -0.16 10.28
N GLU A 76 -6.69 -0.85 11.40
CA GLU A 76 -5.62 -0.70 12.39
C GLU A 76 -4.71 -1.92 12.41
N SER A 77 -3.43 -1.67 12.68
CA SER A 77 -2.43 -2.73 12.89
C SER A 77 -1.29 -2.17 13.73
N PHE A 78 -0.64 -3.03 14.51
CA PHE A 78 0.40 -2.62 15.44
C PHE A 78 1.77 -3.10 14.99
N SER A 79 2.80 -2.28 15.25
CA SER A 79 4.20 -2.66 15.04
C SER A 79 5.08 -2.16 16.19
N GLU A 80 6.16 -2.87 16.46
CA GLU A 80 7.14 -2.45 17.49
C GLU A 80 8.04 -1.30 17.01
N LYS A 81 8.18 -1.17 15.69
CA LYS A 81 8.99 -0.14 15.04
C LYS A 81 8.09 0.81 14.25
N ALA A 82 8.50 2.08 14.18
CA ALA A 82 7.80 3.07 13.37
C ALA A 82 7.84 2.67 11.88
N PRO A 83 6.69 2.50 11.21
CA PRO A 83 6.63 2.02 9.82
C PRO A 83 6.94 3.13 8.81
N PHE A 84 6.98 4.39 9.24
CA PHE A 84 7.29 5.55 8.42
C PHE A 84 8.35 6.44 9.06
N TYR A 85 9.30 6.91 8.24
CA TYR A 85 10.34 7.83 8.69
C TYR A 85 9.90 9.30 8.70
N ARG A 86 8.96 9.67 7.82
CA ARG A 86 8.49 11.05 7.62
C ARG A 86 7.03 11.09 7.20
N LEU A 87 6.38 12.22 7.44
CA LEU A 87 5.08 12.56 6.91
C LEU A 87 5.18 13.09 5.48
N LYS A 88 4.21 12.72 4.63
CA LYS A 88 3.99 13.28 3.30
C LYS A 88 2.50 13.48 3.09
N VAL A 89 2.05 14.71 2.89
CA VAL A 89 0.70 15.00 2.37
C VAL A 89 0.85 15.51 0.95
N ARG A 90 0.23 14.82 -0.02
CA ARG A 90 0.50 15.01 -1.45
C ARG A 90 -0.81 15.22 -2.22
N LEU A 91 -0.84 16.30 -3.00
CA LEU A 91 -1.89 16.52 -3.99
C LEU A 91 -1.64 15.61 -5.20
N ARG A 92 -2.70 15.00 -5.70
CA ARG A 92 -2.68 14.10 -6.86
C ARG A 92 -3.90 14.35 -7.74
N ARG A 93 -3.82 13.86 -8.98
CA ARG A 93 -4.99 13.77 -9.86
C ARG A 93 -5.94 12.66 -9.40
N GLU A 94 -5.37 11.56 -8.95
CA GLU A 94 -6.09 10.40 -8.43
C GLU A 94 -5.46 9.94 -7.11
N ILE A 95 -6.28 9.54 -6.13
CA ILE A 95 -5.83 8.93 -4.88
C ILE A 95 -5.37 7.48 -5.05
N VAL A 96 -5.75 6.87 -6.18
CA VAL A 96 -5.17 5.63 -6.74
C VAL A 96 -5.22 5.74 -8.27
N THR A 97 -4.05 5.74 -8.92
CA THR A 97 -3.94 6.07 -10.34
C THR A 97 -4.26 4.87 -11.22
N MET A 98 -5.41 4.89 -11.88
CA MET A 98 -5.77 3.94 -12.93
C MET A 98 -5.64 4.58 -14.33
N GLY A 99 -5.77 5.90 -14.43
CA GLY A 99 -5.58 6.63 -15.68
C GLY A 99 -6.74 6.55 -16.67
N ILE A 100 -7.92 6.08 -16.23
CA ILE A 100 -9.14 6.07 -17.04
C ILE A 100 -10.04 7.23 -16.59
N PRO A 101 -10.43 8.14 -17.51
CA PRO A 101 -11.33 9.24 -17.19
C PRO A 101 -12.75 8.73 -16.88
N ASP A 102 -13.54 9.56 -16.21
CA ASP A 102 -14.99 9.38 -15.99
C ASP A 102 -15.42 8.12 -15.22
N ILE A 103 -14.48 7.44 -14.57
CA ILE A 103 -14.81 6.38 -13.60
C ILE A 103 -15.11 7.03 -12.26
N ASN A 104 -16.37 6.92 -11.85
CA ASN A 104 -16.81 7.34 -10.52
C ASN A 104 -17.10 6.11 -9.65
N PRO A 105 -16.16 5.68 -8.79
CA PRO A 105 -16.36 4.50 -7.95
C PRO A 105 -17.58 4.61 -7.03
N SER A 106 -17.90 5.82 -6.57
CA SER A 106 -19.04 6.06 -5.68
C SER A 106 -20.40 5.70 -6.31
N LEU A 107 -20.49 5.68 -7.64
CA LEU A 107 -21.71 5.36 -8.38
C LEU A 107 -21.62 4.01 -9.11
N MET A 108 -20.40 3.56 -9.40
CA MET A 108 -20.15 2.47 -10.34
C MET A 108 -19.47 1.25 -9.74
N ALA A 109 -19.08 1.28 -8.45
CA ALA A 109 -18.45 0.13 -7.80
C ALA A 109 -19.23 -1.18 -8.01
N GLY A 110 -18.49 -2.29 -8.00
CA GLY A 110 -19.05 -3.63 -8.00
C GLY A 110 -19.78 -3.95 -6.70
N LYS A 111 -20.24 -5.20 -6.60
CA LYS A 111 -20.87 -5.71 -5.38
C LYS A 111 -19.79 -5.96 -4.32
N TYR A 112 -19.92 -5.31 -3.17
CA TYR A 112 -19.10 -5.60 -2.00
C TYR A 112 -19.40 -7.01 -1.49
N VAL A 113 -18.34 -7.76 -1.18
CA VAL A 113 -18.43 -9.09 -0.57
C VAL A 113 -17.61 -9.08 0.69
N LYS A 114 -18.24 -9.42 1.81
CA LYS A 114 -17.58 -9.45 3.11
C LYS A 114 -16.58 -10.60 3.18
N PRO A 115 -15.54 -10.51 4.03
CA PRO A 115 -14.53 -11.55 4.15
C PRO A 115 -15.07 -12.94 4.49
N ASP A 116 -16.11 -13.04 5.31
CA ASP A 116 -16.76 -14.30 5.71
C ASP A 116 -17.53 -14.96 4.55
N GLU A 117 -17.99 -14.18 3.59
CA GLU A 117 -18.64 -14.67 2.36
C GLU A 117 -17.65 -14.88 1.20
N TRP A 118 -16.45 -14.31 1.31
CA TRP A 118 -15.45 -14.32 0.24
C TRP A 118 -15.02 -15.72 -0.17
N ASN A 119 -14.75 -16.61 0.78
CA ASN A 119 -14.34 -17.98 0.49
C ASN A 119 -15.36 -18.73 -0.35
N LYS A 120 -16.66 -18.54 -0.08
CA LYS A 120 -17.73 -19.16 -0.86
C LYS A 120 -17.73 -18.67 -2.30
N LEU A 121 -17.39 -17.41 -2.53
CA LEU A 121 -17.25 -16.84 -3.87
C LEU A 121 -16.01 -17.39 -4.58
N LEU A 122 -14.89 -17.57 -3.87
CA LEU A 122 -13.67 -18.17 -4.43
C LEU A 122 -13.85 -19.64 -4.83
N ASP A 123 -14.67 -20.37 -4.09
CA ASP A 123 -14.94 -21.79 -4.33
C ASP A 123 -15.98 -22.01 -5.46
N ASP A 124 -16.61 -20.95 -5.99
CA ASP A 124 -17.57 -21.03 -7.10
C ASP A 124 -16.83 -21.21 -8.45
N PRO A 125 -17.04 -22.33 -9.17
CA PRO A 125 -16.34 -22.59 -10.43
C PRO A 125 -16.70 -21.60 -11.55
N ASP A 126 -17.82 -20.87 -11.43
CA ASP A 126 -18.23 -19.85 -12.40
C ASP A 126 -17.61 -18.46 -12.12
N VAL A 127 -16.78 -18.35 -11.07
CA VAL A 127 -16.08 -17.11 -10.73
C VAL A 127 -14.68 -17.11 -11.33
N VAL A 128 -14.28 -15.97 -11.89
CA VAL A 128 -12.88 -15.63 -12.16
C VAL A 128 -12.39 -14.73 -11.05
N VAL A 129 -11.35 -15.17 -10.35
CA VAL A 129 -10.75 -14.40 -9.28
C VAL A 129 -9.54 -13.66 -9.85
N VAL A 130 -9.47 -12.34 -9.65
CA VAL A 130 -8.42 -11.48 -10.19
C VAL A 130 -7.71 -10.72 -9.07
N ASP A 131 -6.40 -10.89 -8.98
CA ASP A 131 -5.55 -10.08 -8.13
C ASP A 131 -5.22 -8.76 -8.86
N VAL A 132 -5.82 -7.64 -8.44
CA VAL A 132 -5.59 -6.35 -9.13
C VAL A 132 -4.34 -5.62 -8.64
N ARG A 133 -3.47 -6.33 -7.91
CA ARG A 133 -2.21 -5.80 -7.42
C ARG A 133 -1.11 -5.89 -8.48
N ASN A 134 -0.01 -5.18 -8.27
CA ASN A 134 1.13 -5.26 -9.17
C ASN A 134 1.83 -6.61 -8.99
N ASN A 135 2.54 -7.07 -10.02
CA ASN A 135 3.18 -8.38 -10.06
C ASN A 135 4.05 -8.69 -8.83
N PHE A 136 4.82 -7.72 -8.33
CA PHE A 136 5.68 -7.91 -7.15
C PHE A 136 4.89 -8.14 -5.85
N GLU A 137 3.65 -7.66 -5.78
CA GLU A 137 2.77 -7.90 -4.63
C GLU A 137 2.15 -9.30 -4.71
N VAL A 138 1.85 -9.78 -5.92
CA VAL A 138 1.30 -11.12 -6.17
C VAL A 138 2.33 -12.20 -5.91
N SER A 139 3.60 -11.96 -6.27
CA SER A 139 4.70 -12.92 -6.04
C SER A 139 5.00 -13.20 -4.58
N MET A 140 4.54 -12.35 -3.65
CA MET A 140 4.70 -12.58 -2.21
C MET A 140 3.58 -13.43 -1.61
N GLY A 141 2.43 -13.48 -2.27
CA GLY A 141 1.25 -14.16 -1.76
C GLY A 141 0.00 -13.67 -2.47
N THR A 142 -0.98 -14.54 -2.64
CA THR A 142 -2.25 -14.26 -3.33
C THR A 142 -3.32 -15.27 -2.88
N PHE A 143 -4.56 -15.10 -3.35
CA PHE A 143 -5.59 -16.12 -3.14
C PHE A 143 -5.37 -17.30 -4.11
N ALA A 144 -5.53 -18.53 -3.60
CA ALA A 144 -5.41 -19.74 -4.40
C ALA A 144 -6.30 -19.66 -5.66
N GLY A 145 -5.72 -19.95 -6.82
CA GLY A 145 -6.43 -19.91 -8.11
C GLY A 145 -6.69 -18.51 -8.70
N ALA A 146 -6.24 -17.43 -8.04
CA ALA A 146 -6.37 -16.09 -8.60
C ALA A 146 -5.50 -15.87 -9.84
N ILE A 147 -6.06 -15.20 -10.85
CA ILE A 147 -5.31 -14.74 -12.01
C ILE A 147 -4.41 -13.58 -11.59
N ASN A 148 -3.15 -13.67 -11.98
CA ASN A 148 -2.17 -12.58 -11.89
C ASN A 148 -2.09 -11.84 -13.24
N PRO A 149 -2.57 -10.60 -13.33
CA PRO A 149 -2.46 -9.75 -14.52
C PRO A 149 -1.01 -9.43 -14.93
N LYS A 150 -0.03 -9.68 -14.05
CA LYS A 150 1.40 -9.33 -14.22
C LYS A 150 1.64 -7.84 -14.51
N THR A 151 0.75 -6.98 -14.01
CA THR A 151 0.84 -5.52 -14.15
C THR A 151 2.08 -4.98 -13.44
N LYS A 152 2.76 -4.00 -14.05
CA LYS A 152 3.86 -3.27 -13.38
C LYS A 152 3.28 -2.13 -12.55
N SER A 153 2.19 -1.56 -13.03
CA SER A 153 1.44 -0.49 -12.38
C SER A 153 -0.06 -0.73 -12.51
N PHE A 154 -0.84 -0.20 -11.57
CA PHE A 154 -2.31 -0.35 -11.60
C PHE A 154 -2.96 0.25 -12.86
N SER A 155 -2.32 1.24 -13.49
CA SER A 155 -2.79 1.80 -14.77
C SER A 155 -2.64 0.85 -15.96
N ASP A 156 -1.92 -0.26 -15.81
CA ASP A 156 -1.80 -1.29 -16.85
C ASP A 156 -3.02 -2.25 -16.83
N LEU A 157 -3.78 -2.27 -15.72
CA LEU A 157 -4.90 -3.20 -15.53
C LEU A 157 -6.02 -3.06 -16.57
N PRO A 158 -6.44 -1.85 -16.98
CA PRO A 158 -7.50 -1.70 -17.98
C PRO A 158 -7.16 -2.36 -19.32
N GLU A 159 -5.92 -2.20 -19.79
CA GLU A 159 -5.47 -2.82 -21.03
C GLU A 159 -5.50 -4.35 -20.93
N TRP A 160 -4.97 -4.90 -19.84
CA TRP A 160 -5.01 -6.34 -19.58
C TRP A 160 -6.45 -6.88 -19.54
N ALA A 161 -7.34 -6.21 -18.81
CA ALA A 161 -8.71 -6.67 -18.63
C ALA A 161 -9.53 -6.69 -19.94
N LEU A 162 -9.20 -5.81 -20.90
CA LEU A 162 -9.84 -5.81 -22.22
C LEU A 162 -9.38 -6.97 -23.11
N GLN A 163 -8.16 -7.48 -22.88
CA GLN A 163 -7.55 -8.55 -23.66
C GLN A 163 -7.78 -9.94 -23.06
N GLU A 164 -8.07 -10.02 -21.75
CA GLU A 164 -8.23 -11.28 -21.04
C GLU A 164 -9.56 -11.96 -21.38
N ALA A 165 -9.49 -12.98 -22.24
CA ALA A 165 -10.65 -13.73 -22.71
C ALA A 165 -11.39 -14.43 -21.55
N THR A 166 -10.67 -14.94 -20.55
CA THR A 166 -11.26 -15.69 -19.43
C THR A 166 -12.28 -14.87 -18.63
N LEU A 167 -12.12 -13.54 -18.59
CA LEU A 167 -13.09 -12.65 -17.94
C LEU A 167 -14.45 -12.69 -18.64
N ARG A 168 -14.48 -12.88 -19.96
CA ARG A 168 -15.72 -12.93 -20.76
C ARG A 168 -16.29 -14.35 -20.88
N ASP A 169 -15.46 -15.37 -20.66
CA ASP A 169 -15.87 -16.78 -20.71
C ASP A 169 -16.73 -17.17 -19.50
N LYS A 170 -16.62 -16.43 -18.39
CA LYS A 170 -17.37 -16.68 -17.16
C LYS A 170 -18.31 -15.52 -16.82
N PRO A 171 -19.44 -15.80 -16.13
CA PRO A 171 -20.40 -14.78 -15.79
C PRO A 171 -19.94 -13.83 -14.67
N LYS A 172 -19.04 -14.28 -13.77
CA LYS A 172 -18.70 -13.57 -12.53
C LYS A 172 -17.21 -13.26 -12.43
N VAL A 173 -16.88 -12.03 -12.05
CA VAL A 173 -15.50 -11.59 -11.79
C VAL A 173 -15.37 -11.10 -10.35
N ALA A 174 -14.51 -11.73 -9.56
CA ALA A 174 -14.19 -11.36 -8.19
C ALA A 174 -12.81 -10.73 -8.12
N MET A 175 -12.72 -9.47 -7.70
CA MET A 175 -11.46 -8.72 -7.67
C MET A 175 -11.04 -8.40 -6.23
N PHE A 176 -9.75 -8.44 -5.96
CA PHE A 176 -9.24 -8.07 -4.63
C PHE A 176 -7.90 -7.34 -4.72
N CYS A 177 -7.60 -6.56 -3.68
CA CYS A 177 -6.30 -5.94 -3.46
C CYS A 177 -6.04 -5.78 -1.97
N THR A 178 -4.90 -5.21 -1.59
CA THR A 178 -4.48 -5.07 -0.18
C THR A 178 -5.56 -4.43 0.69
N GLY A 179 -6.05 -3.25 0.31
CA GLY A 179 -6.92 -2.43 1.15
C GLY A 179 -8.31 -2.15 0.55
N GLY A 180 -8.64 -2.66 -0.63
CA GLY A 180 -9.93 -2.41 -1.30
C GLY A 180 -9.91 -1.26 -2.32
N ILE A 181 -9.12 -0.19 -2.10
CA ILE A 181 -9.18 1.04 -2.92
C ILE A 181 -8.98 0.83 -4.44
N ARG A 182 -8.13 -0.11 -4.88
CA ARG A 182 -7.97 -0.41 -6.32
C ARG A 182 -9.23 -1.05 -6.89
N CYS A 183 -9.87 -1.90 -6.10
CA CYS A 183 -11.08 -2.59 -6.50
C CYS A 183 -12.26 -1.64 -6.70
N GLU A 184 -12.31 -0.53 -5.96
CA GLU A 184 -13.29 0.54 -6.18
C GLU A 184 -13.28 1.00 -7.64
N LYS A 185 -12.08 1.25 -8.19
CA LYS A 185 -11.91 1.67 -9.58
C LYS A 185 -12.00 0.52 -10.57
N SER A 186 -11.35 -0.62 -10.30
CA SER A 186 -11.29 -1.71 -11.26
C SER A 186 -12.66 -2.37 -11.48
N THR A 187 -13.48 -2.48 -10.43
CA THR A 187 -14.83 -3.03 -10.59
C THR A 187 -15.75 -2.06 -11.32
N ALA A 188 -15.65 -0.75 -11.04
CA ALA A 188 -16.34 0.29 -11.79
C ALA A 188 -15.95 0.30 -13.27
N PHE A 189 -14.66 0.11 -13.56
CA PHE A 189 -14.18 -0.07 -14.92
C PHE A 189 -14.82 -1.28 -15.60
N LEU A 190 -14.75 -2.47 -15.00
CA LEU A 190 -15.36 -3.67 -15.61
C LEU A 190 -16.86 -3.48 -15.83
N ARG A 191 -17.61 -2.92 -14.87
CA ARG A 191 -19.03 -2.62 -15.09
C ARG A 191 -19.28 -1.69 -16.27
N SER A 192 -18.42 -0.67 -16.47
CA SER A 192 -18.49 0.21 -17.65
C SER A 192 -18.23 -0.52 -18.98
N GLN A 193 -17.51 -1.64 -18.94
CA GLN A 193 -17.21 -2.49 -20.11
C GLN A 193 -18.29 -3.57 -20.36
N GLY A 194 -19.40 -3.54 -19.62
CA GLY A 194 -20.53 -4.46 -19.80
C GLY A 194 -20.45 -5.75 -18.99
N PHE A 195 -19.61 -5.82 -17.96
CA PHE A 195 -19.60 -6.94 -17.03
C PHE A 195 -20.69 -6.75 -15.95
N ASP A 196 -21.65 -7.67 -15.88
CA ASP A 196 -22.81 -7.54 -14.98
C ASP A 196 -22.49 -7.95 -13.54
N GLU A 197 -21.80 -9.09 -13.36
CA GLU A 197 -21.52 -9.66 -12.04
C GLU A 197 -20.07 -9.44 -11.61
N VAL A 198 -19.77 -8.19 -11.24
CA VAL A 198 -18.45 -7.82 -10.72
C VAL A 198 -18.50 -7.65 -9.21
N TYR A 199 -17.63 -8.37 -8.52
CA TYR A 199 -17.51 -8.41 -7.07
C TYR A 199 -16.15 -7.89 -6.63
N HIS A 200 -16.08 -7.31 -5.44
CA HIS A 200 -14.80 -7.07 -4.77
C HIS A 200 -14.84 -7.31 -3.28
N LEU A 201 -13.69 -7.72 -2.74
CA LEU A 201 -13.51 -7.99 -1.33
C LEU A 201 -13.59 -6.69 -0.51
N GLU A 202 -14.64 -6.57 0.29
CA GLU A 202 -14.85 -5.45 1.20
C GLU A 202 -13.71 -5.40 2.22
N GLY A 203 -13.04 -4.26 2.30
CA GLY A 203 -11.87 -4.09 3.17
C GLY A 203 -10.58 -4.77 2.65
N GLY A 204 -10.62 -5.47 1.51
CA GLY A 204 -9.46 -6.09 0.89
C GLY A 204 -8.80 -7.19 1.73
N ILE A 205 -7.61 -7.62 1.29
CA ILE A 205 -6.84 -8.70 1.92
C ILE A 205 -6.59 -8.42 3.41
N LEU A 206 -6.32 -7.17 3.79
CA LEU A 206 -6.06 -6.83 5.20
C LEU A 206 -7.27 -7.15 6.09
N LYS A 207 -8.50 -6.85 5.63
CA LYS A 207 -9.69 -7.16 6.43
C LYS A 207 -9.93 -8.67 6.49
N TYR A 208 -9.66 -9.37 5.39
CA TYR A 208 -9.74 -10.83 5.35
C TYR A 208 -8.76 -11.50 6.33
N LEU A 209 -7.49 -11.10 6.32
CA LEU A 209 -6.47 -11.63 7.23
C LEU A 209 -6.73 -11.27 8.71
N GLU A 210 -7.50 -10.23 8.97
CA GLU A 210 -7.93 -9.84 10.32
C GLU A 210 -9.09 -10.72 10.83
N THR A 211 -10.07 -11.04 9.98
CA THR A 211 -11.34 -11.63 10.43
C THR A 211 -11.52 -13.11 10.10
N VAL A 212 -10.87 -13.62 9.06
CA VAL A 212 -11.01 -15.03 8.63
C VAL A 212 -9.93 -15.87 9.33
N PRO A 213 -10.29 -16.98 9.99
CA PRO A 213 -9.33 -17.88 10.63
C PRO A 213 -8.34 -18.47 9.62
N ALA A 214 -7.07 -18.56 10.00
CA ALA A 214 -6.02 -19.11 9.15
C ALA A 214 -6.31 -20.55 8.66
N SER A 215 -7.02 -21.36 9.45
CA SER A 215 -7.42 -22.72 9.10
C SER A 215 -8.46 -22.81 7.98
N GLU A 216 -9.19 -21.72 7.72
CA GLU A 216 -10.22 -21.63 6.68
C GLU A 216 -9.76 -20.78 5.50
N SER A 217 -8.54 -20.24 5.59
CA SER A 217 -8.02 -19.27 4.65
C SER A 217 -7.78 -19.88 3.27
N ARG A 218 -8.07 -19.10 2.23
CA ARG A 218 -7.64 -19.34 0.84
C ARG A 218 -6.41 -18.51 0.47
N TRP A 219 -5.88 -17.73 1.41
CA TRP A 219 -4.72 -16.88 1.20
C TRP A 219 -3.42 -17.69 1.34
N GLU A 220 -2.53 -17.56 0.35
CA GLU A 220 -1.22 -18.21 0.33
C GLU A 220 -0.13 -17.14 0.39
N GLY A 221 0.92 -17.35 1.19
CA GLY A 221 2.04 -16.42 1.35
C GLY A 221 1.74 -15.21 2.24
N GLU A 222 2.40 -14.07 1.96
CA GLU A 222 2.33 -12.86 2.78
C GLU A 222 1.76 -11.66 1.99
N CYS A 223 0.99 -10.80 2.66
CA CYS A 223 0.35 -9.65 2.03
C CYS A 223 1.26 -8.43 2.06
N PHE A 224 1.66 -7.92 0.89
CA PHE A 224 2.47 -6.71 0.78
C PHE A 224 1.77 -5.46 1.33
N VAL A 225 2.50 -4.65 2.10
CA VAL A 225 2.07 -3.34 2.61
C VAL A 225 3.10 -2.25 2.28
N PHE A 226 2.61 -1.04 1.98
CA PHE A 226 3.41 0.08 1.44
C PHE A 226 4.16 0.88 2.52
N ASP A 227 4.80 0.18 3.45
CA ASP A 227 5.57 0.78 4.54
C ASP A 227 6.72 -0.13 4.99
N GLU A 228 7.46 0.26 6.03
CA GLU A 228 8.67 -0.47 6.44
C GLU A 228 8.40 -1.85 7.06
N ARG A 229 7.14 -2.25 7.27
CA ARG A 229 6.76 -3.63 7.60
C ARG A 229 6.89 -4.56 6.40
N VAL A 230 6.77 -4.04 5.18
CA VAL A 230 6.87 -4.75 3.89
C VAL A 230 5.74 -5.73 3.64
N SER A 231 5.41 -6.55 4.63
CA SER A 231 4.46 -7.65 4.53
C SER A 231 3.75 -7.88 5.86
N VAL A 232 2.54 -8.44 5.78
CA VAL A 232 1.78 -8.94 6.93
C VAL A 232 1.16 -10.30 6.62
N VAL A 233 0.93 -11.08 7.68
CA VAL A 233 0.24 -12.38 7.63
C VAL A 233 -1.09 -12.32 8.39
N HIS A 234 -1.73 -13.47 8.65
CA HIS A 234 -2.95 -13.55 9.47
C HIS A 234 -2.80 -12.83 10.82
N GLU A 235 -3.91 -12.31 11.32
CA GLU A 235 -3.97 -11.40 12.48
C GLU A 235 -3.18 -10.08 12.27
N LEU A 236 -2.85 -9.75 11.01
CA LEU A 236 -2.05 -8.59 10.63
C LEU A 236 -0.68 -8.53 11.32
N LYS A 237 -0.13 -9.69 11.68
CA LYS A 237 1.23 -9.82 12.22
C LYS A 237 2.27 -9.49 11.16
N LEU A 238 3.43 -9.03 11.60
CA LEU A 238 4.56 -8.73 10.72
C LEU A 238 5.00 -10.01 9.98
N GLY A 239 5.18 -9.89 8.67
CA GLY A 239 5.73 -10.95 7.83
C GLY A 239 7.28 -10.96 7.82
N ASN A 240 7.86 -11.80 6.96
CA ASN A 240 9.29 -12.05 6.90
C ASN A 240 10.00 -11.32 5.75
N TYR A 241 9.25 -10.71 4.82
CA TYR A 241 9.86 -9.94 3.74
C TYR A 241 10.55 -8.66 4.23
N GLN A 242 11.65 -8.33 3.58
CA GLN A 242 12.33 -7.05 3.75
C GLN A 242 12.35 -6.27 2.44
N LEU A 243 12.60 -4.96 2.49
CA LEU A 243 12.83 -4.18 1.27
C LEU A 243 14.31 -4.16 0.95
N CYS A 244 14.66 -4.57 -0.27
CA CYS A 244 15.98 -4.31 -0.80
C CYS A 244 16.26 -2.80 -0.76
N ARG A 245 17.36 -2.42 -0.11
CA ARG A 245 17.71 -1.00 0.06
C ARG A 245 18.24 -0.36 -1.22
N ALA A 246 18.47 -1.15 -2.28
CA ALA A 246 18.87 -0.67 -3.60
C ALA A 246 17.68 -0.51 -4.57
N CYS A 247 16.93 -1.57 -4.88
CA CYS A 247 15.82 -1.52 -5.83
C CYS A 247 14.46 -1.24 -5.21
N ARG A 248 14.31 -1.38 -3.88
CA ARG A 248 13.02 -1.27 -3.16
C ARG A 248 12.02 -2.37 -3.48
N GLU A 249 12.44 -3.47 -4.09
CA GLU A 249 11.63 -4.67 -4.20
C GLU A 249 11.64 -5.45 -2.88
N PRO A 250 10.53 -6.15 -2.55
CA PRO A 250 10.50 -7.08 -1.44
C PRO A 250 11.46 -8.24 -1.70
N ILE A 251 12.17 -8.68 -0.66
CA ILE A 251 13.10 -9.81 -0.69
C ILE A 251 12.75 -10.78 0.42
N SER A 252 12.67 -12.06 0.07
CA SER A 252 12.42 -13.18 0.98
C SER A 252 13.68 -13.53 1.80
N GLU A 253 13.58 -14.51 2.70
CA GLU A 253 14.76 -15.08 3.37
C GLU A 253 15.68 -15.83 2.38
N GLU A 254 15.09 -16.51 1.37
CA GLU A 254 15.84 -17.16 0.30
C GLU A 254 16.62 -16.15 -0.54
N ASP A 255 15.99 -15.02 -0.90
CA ASP A 255 16.66 -13.93 -1.60
C ASP A 255 17.84 -13.36 -0.79
N GLN A 256 17.71 -13.30 0.53
CA GLN A 256 18.75 -12.83 1.44
C GLN A 256 19.90 -13.83 1.61
N ALA A 257 19.64 -15.13 1.40
CA ALA A 257 20.65 -16.18 1.45
C ALA A 257 21.47 -16.30 0.16
N SER A 258 21.01 -15.67 -0.93
CA SER A 258 21.72 -15.66 -2.22
C SER A 258 23.06 -14.93 -2.15
N GLU A 259 24.07 -15.42 -2.87
CA GLU A 259 25.37 -14.76 -3.05
C GLU A 259 25.25 -13.38 -3.73
N LEU A 260 24.16 -13.13 -4.45
CA LEU A 260 23.89 -11.84 -5.10
C LEU A 260 23.37 -10.77 -4.12
N PHE A 261 22.99 -11.19 -2.92
CA PHE A 261 22.53 -10.29 -1.87
C PHE A 261 23.69 -9.66 -1.12
N VAL A 262 23.71 -8.32 -1.14
CA VAL A 262 24.62 -7.52 -0.33
C VAL A 262 23.76 -6.46 0.34
N LEU A 263 23.66 -6.52 1.68
CA LEU A 263 22.84 -5.61 2.46
C LEU A 263 23.15 -4.16 2.07
N GLY A 264 22.11 -3.40 1.76
CA GLY A 264 22.27 -2.00 1.36
C GLY A 264 22.51 -1.77 -0.14
N VAL A 265 23.03 -2.77 -0.86
CA VAL A 265 23.69 -2.63 -2.18
C VAL A 265 22.99 -3.38 -3.31
N SER A 266 22.66 -4.66 -3.12
CA SER A 266 22.05 -5.50 -4.16
C SER A 266 21.22 -6.65 -3.59
N CYS A 267 20.40 -7.25 -4.44
CA CYS A 267 19.66 -8.49 -4.22
C CYS A 267 19.56 -9.25 -5.56
N PRO A 268 19.08 -10.51 -5.58
CA PRO A 268 18.93 -11.29 -6.81
C PRO A 268 18.16 -10.56 -7.92
N HIS A 269 17.10 -9.83 -7.57
CA HIS A 269 16.27 -9.09 -8.52
C HIS A 269 16.97 -7.92 -9.19
N CYS A 270 18.05 -7.39 -8.59
CA CYS A 270 18.66 -6.15 -9.07
C CYS A 270 20.16 -6.18 -9.27
N HIS A 271 20.86 -7.25 -8.86
CA HIS A 271 22.31 -7.33 -8.89
C HIS A 271 22.90 -6.94 -10.26
N ASP A 272 22.32 -7.45 -11.34
CA ASP A 272 22.81 -7.21 -12.70
C ASP A 272 22.22 -5.94 -13.34
N SER A 273 21.15 -5.39 -12.76
CA SER A 273 20.51 -4.16 -13.24
C SER A 273 21.22 -2.87 -12.80
N LYS A 274 22.13 -2.95 -11.82
CA LYS A 274 22.78 -1.77 -11.21
C LYS A 274 24.20 -1.64 -11.72
N THR A 275 24.53 -0.45 -12.22
CA THR A 275 25.89 -0.10 -12.59
C THR A 275 26.80 -0.04 -11.37
N GLU A 276 28.11 -0.22 -11.58
CA GLU A 276 29.09 -0.21 -10.49
C GLU A 276 29.08 1.10 -9.70
N THR A 277 28.96 2.24 -10.37
CA THR A 277 28.81 3.55 -9.71
C THR A 277 27.59 3.61 -8.79
N LYS A 278 26.47 2.99 -9.18
CA LYS A 278 25.28 2.93 -8.31
C LYS A 278 25.53 2.01 -7.11
N LYS A 279 26.18 0.85 -7.32
CA LYS A 279 26.54 -0.08 -6.24
C LYS A 279 27.46 0.60 -5.22
N GLN A 280 28.45 1.36 -5.67
CA GLN A 280 29.32 2.16 -4.79
C GLN A 280 28.54 3.20 -3.97
N GLY A 281 27.66 3.97 -4.61
CA GLY A 281 26.82 4.93 -3.89
C GLY A 281 25.88 4.29 -2.87
N PHE A 282 25.35 3.10 -3.17
CA PHE A 282 24.54 2.33 -2.23
C PHE A 282 25.36 1.78 -1.06
N SER A 283 26.58 1.31 -1.32
CA SER A 283 27.51 0.84 -0.31
C SER A 283 27.90 1.96 0.65
N GLU A 284 28.23 3.15 0.14
CA GLU A 284 28.56 4.29 1.00
C GLU A 284 27.37 4.71 1.86
N ARG A 285 26.14 4.74 1.30
CA ARG A 285 24.93 5.00 2.09
C ARG A 285 24.75 3.95 3.19
N GLN A 286 24.97 2.67 2.89
CA GLN A 286 24.86 1.59 3.88
C GLN A 286 25.90 1.76 5.00
N ARG A 287 27.14 2.08 4.65
CA ARG A 287 28.21 2.40 5.60
C ARG A 287 27.81 3.56 6.52
N GLN A 288 27.23 4.65 5.98
CA GLN A 288 26.76 5.77 6.80
C GLN A 288 25.63 5.39 7.77
N ILE A 289 24.75 4.47 7.36
CA ILE A 289 23.70 3.92 8.24
C ILE A 289 24.34 3.13 9.40
N GLU A 290 25.32 2.29 9.12
CA GLU A 290 26.01 1.48 10.14
C GLU A 290 26.82 2.35 11.11
N LEU A 291 27.53 3.36 10.60
CA LEU A 291 28.23 4.34 11.44
C LEU A 291 27.27 5.10 12.36
N ALA A 292 26.10 5.50 11.86
CA ALA A 292 25.10 6.17 12.68
C ALA A 292 24.52 5.24 13.75
N LYS A 293 24.23 3.97 13.40
CA LYS A 293 23.80 2.95 14.37
C LYS A 293 24.84 2.75 15.48
N GLY A 294 26.13 2.65 15.12
CA GLY A 294 27.21 2.54 16.09
C GLY A 294 27.31 3.76 17.03
N ARG A 295 26.82 4.92 16.61
CA ARG A 295 26.71 6.15 17.42
C ARG A 295 25.37 6.32 18.13
N ASN A 296 24.45 5.34 18.06
CA ASN A 296 23.06 5.48 18.51
C ASN A 296 22.33 6.70 17.91
N GLN A 297 22.69 7.07 16.68
CA GLN A 297 22.09 8.19 15.95
C GLN A 297 21.16 7.68 14.85
N THR A 298 20.11 8.46 14.57
CA THR A 298 19.25 8.20 13.41
C THR A 298 19.92 8.72 12.15
N HIS A 299 19.95 7.91 11.09
CA HIS A 299 20.38 8.33 9.75
C HIS A 299 19.20 8.41 8.79
N ILE A 300 18.40 7.35 8.70
CA ILE A 300 17.27 7.29 7.77
C ILE A 300 16.15 8.21 8.27
N GLY A 301 15.82 9.23 7.47
CA GLY A 301 14.78 10.20 7.80
C GLY A 301 15.16 11.19 8.90
N ALA A 302 16.44 11.24 9.30
CA ALA A 302 16.93 12.29 10.19
C ALA A 302 16.76 13.67 9.52
N ARG A 303 16.34 14.66 10.32
CA ARG A 303 16.45 16.06 9.95
C ARG A 303 17.80 16.53 10.49
N TYR A 304 18.71 16.88 9.58
CA TYR A 304 19.92 17.60 9.94
C TYR A 304 19.61 19.08 9.78
N ASP A 305 19.76 19.86 10.84
CA ASP A 305 19.74 21.30 10.71
C ASP A 305 20.86 21.68 9.73
N VAL A 306 20.51 22.47 8.71
CA VAL A 306 21.51 23.01 7.79
C VAL A 306 22.38 23.92 8.65
N LYS A 307 23.60 23.46 8.98
CA LYS A 307 24.59 24.36 9.57
C LYS A 307 24.71 25.55 8.62
N GLU A 308 24.44 26.75 9.13
CA GLU A 308 24.74 27.99 8.42
C GLU A 308 26.15 27.85 7.86
N LYS A 309 26.28 28.00 6.54
CA LYS A 309 27.61 28.13 5.94
C LYS A 309 28.23 29.34 6.62
N VAL A 310 29.24 29.10 7.46
CA VAL A 310 30.11 30.17 7.92
C VAL A 310 30.72 30.75 6.65
N ASP A 311 30.30 31.96 6.33
CA ASP A 311 30.82 32.74 5.22
C ASP A 311 32.26 33.09 5.58
N ASN A 312 33.20 32.23 5.20
CA ASN A 312 34.61 32.52 5.32
C ASN A 312 34.93 33.53 4.22
N GLY A 313 34.65 34.80 4.52
CA GLY A 313 34.98 35.94 3.68
C GLY A 313 36.45 35.87 3.27
N ILE A 314 36.66 35.81 1.96
CA ILE A 314 37.91 36.18 1.29
C ILE A 314 37.65 37.55 0.67
#